data_AF-A0ABD6T9D8-F1
#
_entry.id   AF-A0ABD6T9D8-F1
#
_cell.length_a   1.000
_cell.length_b   1.000
_cell.length_c   1.000
_cell.angle_alpha   90.00
_cell.angle_beta   90.00
_cell.angle_gamma   90.00
#
_symmetry.space_group_name_H-M   'P 1'
#
loop_
_entity.id
_entity.type
_entity.pdbx_description
1 polymer ?
#
loop_
_entity_poly.entity_id
_entity_poly.type
_entity_poly.pdbx_seq_one_letter_code
_entity_poly.pdbx_strand_id
1 'polypeptide(L)'
;MDKEIEKTSYRTLCEFEKSFLENFKEKDDGNIEFSSFDLEDKEKRFPIQSITYTSFKDLFEEVYKDSFLTSIESLDLKELDNKLGSATLNTIMARDPIIRTRYEEITKERDLDNDGTPDRIDIDDTKNSVQSVGDLDKVKNATNKETQEDNEDKKENKTRRKSHDMEL
;
A
#
# COMPACT_ATOMS: atom_id res chain seq x y z
N MET A 1 6.29 -18.11 23.87
CA MET A 1 6.99 -16.97 23.24
C MET A 1 5.97 -16.00 22.65
N ASP A 2 5.00 -16.52 21.88
CA ASP A 2 3.99 -15.69 21.18
C ASP A 2 3.12 -14.80 22.07
N LYS A 3 2.72 -15.24 23.27
CA LYS A 3 1.86 -14.43 24.16
C LYS A 3 2.54 -13.17 24.70
N GLU A 4 3.85 -13.24 24.99
CA GLU A 4 4.63 -12.08 25.44
C GLU A 4 4.87 -11.10 24.30
N ILE A 5 5.11 -11.61 23.09
CA ILE A 5 5.25 -10.79 21.88
C ILE A 5 3.93 -10.08 21.57
N GLU A 6 2.81 -10.80 21.67
CA GLU A 6 1.47 -10.25 21.46
C GLU A 6 1.14 -9.18 22.50
N LYS A 7 1.38 -9.45 23.78
CA LYS A 7 1.21 -8.47 24.86
C LYS A 7 2.05 -7.20 24.61
N THR A 8 3.33 -7.38 24.23
CA THR A 8 4.23 -6.27 23.93
C THR A 8 3.71 -5.47 22.73
N SER A 9 3.22 -6.14 21.69
CA SER A 9 2.69 -5.50 20.49
C SER A 9 1.46 -4.63 20.79
N TYR A 10 0.51 -5.15 21.56
CA TYR A 10 -0.66 -4.38 21.99
C TYR A 10 -0.28 -3.23 22.92
N ARG A 11 0.69 -3.43 23.82
CA ARG A 11 1.21 -2.34 24.65
C ARG A 11 1.81 -1.22 23.79
N THR A 12 2.62 -1.55 22.79
CA THR A 12 3.21 -0.57 21.86
C THR A 12 2.13 0.19 21.09
N LEU A 13 1.06 -0.48 20.65
CA LEU A 13 -0.09 0.20 20.03
C LEU A 13 -0.80 1.16 20.97
N CYS A 14 -1.09 0.72 22.20
CA CYS A 14 -1.69 1.60 23.20
C CYS A 14 -0.78 2.81 23.46
N GLU A 15 0.54 2.63 23.58
CA GLU A 15 1.49 3.73 23.79
C GLU A 15 1.57 4.68 22.59
N PHE A 16 1.40 4.17 21.37
CA PHE A 16 1.39 4.95 20.14
C PHE A 16 0.15 5.84 20.00
N GLU A 17 -1.03 5.31 20.31
CA GLU A 17 -2.30 6.05 20.21
C GLU A 17 -2.61 6.91 21.44
N LYS A 18 -1.94 6.65 22.55
CA LYS A 18 -2.16 7.34 23.82
C LYS A 18 -2.03 8.85 23.67
N SER A 19 -3.09 9.57 24.06
CA SER A 19 -3.06 11.02 24.09
C SER A 19 -2.32 11.56 25.31
N PHE A 20 -1.94 12.84 25.27
CA PHE A 20 -1.32 13.51 26.43
C PHE A 20 -2.23 13.48 27.67
N LEU A 21 -3.55 13.49 27.50
CA LEU A 21 -4.54 13.51 28.59
C LEU A 21 -4.91 12.12 29.08
N GLU A 22 -4.21 11.10 28.64
CA GLU A 22 -4.47 9.73 29.03
C GLU A 22 -3.26 9.14 29.75
N ASN A 23 -3.54 8.18 30.60
CA ASN A 23 -2.53 7.34 31.19
C ASN A 23 -3.03 5.91 31.31
N PHE A 24 -2.11 4.96 31.22
CA PHE A 24 -2.39 3.62 31.65
C PHE A 24 -1.19 3.00 32.35
N LYS A 25 -1.46 2.10 33.28
CA LYS A 25 -0.45 1.38 34.06
C LYS A 25 -0.87 -0.06 34.26
N GLU A 26 0.08 -0.96 34.08
CA GLU A 26 -0.10 -2.37 34.44
C GLU A 26 0.05 -2.53 35.96
N LYS A 27 -0.91 -3.22 36.58
CA LYS A 27 -0.93 -3.56 38.01
C LYS A 27 -0.20 -4.88 38.26
N ASP A 28 0.10 -5.17 39.53
CA ASP A 28 0.79 -6.41 39.92
C ASP A 28 0.00 -7.69 39.60
N ASP A 29 -1.32 -7.58 39.44
CA ASP A 29 -2.21 -8.67 39.03
C ASP A 29 -2.30 -8.85 37.49
N GLY A 30 -1.58 -8.03 36.72
CA GLY A 30 -1.58 -8.02 35.26
C GLY A 30 -2.71 -7.23 34.61
N ASN A 31 -3.65 -6.69 35.40
CA ASN A 31 -4.70 -5.83 34.88
C ASN A 31 -4.15 -4.44 34.52
N ILE A 32 -4.80 -3.76 33.58
CA ILE A 32 -4.41 -2.45 33.10
C ILE A 32 -5.36 -1.40 33.65
N GLU A 33 -4.83 -0.47 34.45
CA GLU A 33 -5.55 0.73 34.86
C GLU A 33 -5.43 1.79 33.77
N PHE A 34 -6.55 2.20 33.19
CA PHE A 34 -6.64 3.34 32.29
C PHE A 34 -7.20 4.55 33.05
N SER A 35 -6.71 5.73 32.73
CA SER A 35 -7.14 6.99 33.32
C SER A 35 -7.14 8.11 32.29
N SER A 36 -8.20 8.89 32.23
CA SER A 36 -8.29 10.10 31.40
C SER A 36 -8.43 11.35 32.27
N PHE A 37 -7.89 12.47 31.79
CA PHE A 37 -7.77 13.72 32.54
C PHE A 37 -8.42 14.88 31.79
N ASP A 38 -8.87 15.88 32.55
CA ASP A 38 -9.37 17.13 31.97
C ASP A 38 -8.22 17.94 31.35
N LEU A 39 -8.50 18.61 30.23
CA LEU A 39 -7.56 19.56 29.63
C LEU A 39 -7.32 20.77 30.55
N GLU A 40 -8.33 21.16 31.34
CA GLU A 40 -8.26 22.29 32.27
C GLU A 40 -7.45 21.95 33.53
N ASP A 41 -7.36 20.67 33.91
CA ASP A 41 -6.52 20.20 35.00
C ASP A 41 -5.06 20.07 34.55
N LYS A 42 -4.36 21.21 34.52
CA LYS A 42 -2.94 21.30 34.16
C LYS A 42 -2.03 20.41 35.01
N GLU A 43 -2.48 20.04 36.20
CA GLU A 43 -1.69 19.22 37.12
C GLU A 43 -2.09 17.73 37.10
N LYS A 44 -3.12 17.35 36.31
CA LYS A 44 -3.63 15.97 36.18
C LYS A 44 -3.81 15.29 37.54
N ARG A 45 -4.33 16.03 38.51
CA ARG A 45 -4.40 15.57 39.91
C ARG A 45 -5.46 14.50 40.08
N PHE A 46 -6.58 14.62 39.37
CA PHE A 46 -7.68 13.68 39.47
C PHE A 46 -8.16 13.25 38.08
N PRO A 47 -8.18 11.94 37.79
CA PRO A 47 -8.74 11.47 36.53
C PRO A 47 -10.25 11.68 36.52
N ILE A 48 -10.79 12.09 35.36
CA ILE A 48 -12.23 12.16 35.13
C ILE A 48 -12.80 10.75 35.07
N GLN A 49 -12.07 9.84 34.43
CA GLN A 49 -12.44 8.46 34.25
C GLN A 49 -11.29 7.56 34.65
N SER A 50 -11.60 6.50 35.38
CA SER A 50 -10.66 5.42 35.66
C SER A 50 -11.37 4.08 35.41
N ILE A 51 -10.81 3.27 34.51
CA ILE A 51 -11.36 1.96 34.12
C ILE A 51 -10.23 0.94 34.21
N THR A 52 -10.55 -0.27 34.66
CA THR A 52 -9.61 -1.39 34.67
C THR A 52 -9.96 -2.37 33.56
N TYR A 53 -8.97 -2.70 32.74
CA TYR A 53 -9.04 -3.70 31.68
C TYR A 53 -8.23 -4.94 32.05
N THR A 54 -8.60 -6.09 31.52
CA THR A 54 -7.93 -7.36 31.83
C THR A 54 -6.61 -7.55 31.08
N SER A 55 -6.39 -6.82 29.98
CA SER A 55 -5.16 -6.87 29.20
C SER A 55 -4.98 -5.62 28.33
N PHE A 56 -3.78 -5.43 27.77
CA PHE A 56 -3.54 -4.38 26.77
C PHE A 56 -4.36 -4.57 25.50
N LYS A 57 -4.68 -5.82 25.15
CA LYS A 57 -5.55 -6.11 24.01
C LYS A 57 -6.94 -5.56 24.24
N ASP A 58 -7.52 -5.80 25.42
CA ASP A 58 -8.86 -5.33 25.75
C ASP A 58 -8.90 -3.80 25.81
N LEU A 59 -7.87 -3.17 26.39
CA LEU A 59 -7.72 -1.71 26.36
C LEU A 59 -7.66 -1.19 24.92
N PHE A 60 -6.87 -1.82 24.05
CA PHE A 60 -6.75 -1.41 22.66
C PHE A 60 -8.08 -1.54 21.92
N GLU A 61 -8.76 -2.68 22.04
CA GLU A 61 -10.02 -2.94 21.34
C GLU A 61 -11.13 -1.98 21.77
N GLU A 62 -11.20 -1.64 23.06
CA GLU A 62 -12.26 -0.78 23.60
C GLU A 62 -11.99 0.73 23.47
N VAL A 63 -10.72 1.15 23.48
CA VAL A 63 -10.36 2.59 23.56
C VAL A 63 -9.65 3.09 22.31
N TYR A 64 -8.71 2.32 21.76
CA TYR A 64 -7.75 2.84 20.78
C TYR A 64 -7.94 2.32 19.36
N LYS A 65 -8.73 1.27 19.16
CA LYS A 65 -8.87 0.60 17.86
C LYS A 65 -9.38 1.53 16.77
N ASP A 66 -10.41 2.30 17.04
CA ASP A 66 -10.98 3.23 16.05
C ASP A 66 -10.02 4.38 15.70
N SER A 67 -9.31 4.91 16.70
CA SER A 67 -8.24 5.89 16.49
C SER A 67 -7.13 5.31 15.63
N PHE A 68 -6.71 4.06 15.92
CA PHE A 68 -5.67 3.38 15.16
C PHE A 68 -6.05 3.13 13.70
N LEU A 69 -7.31 2.75 13.42
CA LEU A 69 -7.80 2.63 12.05
C LEU A 69 -7.72 3.97 11.31
N THR A 70 -8.03 5.07 11.99
CA THR A 70 -7.90 6.42 11.43
C THR A 70 -6.43 6.78 11.18
N SER A 71 -5.53 6.42 12.11
CA SER A 71 -4.08 6.60 11.97
C SER A 71 -3.52 5.83 10.78
N ILE A 72 -3.97 4.60 10.54
CA ILE A 72 -3.60 3.80 9.36
C ILE A 72 -3.95 4.55 8.07
N GLU A 73 -5.15 5.13 7.99
CA GLU A 73 -5.61 5.85 6.80
C GLU A 73 -4.90 7.20 6.58
N SER A 74 -4.35 7.78 7.65
CA SER A 74 -3.83 9.15 7.64
C SER A 74 -2.30 9.25 7.61
N LEU A 75 -1.59 8.24 8.11
CA LEU A 75 -0.13 8.27 8.26
C LEU A 75 0.60 7.62 7.08
N ASP A 76 1.82 8.10 6.83
CA ASP A 76 2.74 7.44 5.90
C ASP A 76 3.14 6.07 6.47
N LEU A 77 3.14 5.05 5.62
CA LEU A 77 3.51 3.67 5.96
C LEU A 77 4.90 3.59 6.57
N LYS A 78 5.85 4.40 6.08
CA LYS A 78 7.20 4.47 6.65
C LYS A 78 7.20 5.02 8.07
N GLU A 79 6.33 5.99 8.35
CA GLU A 79 6.22 6.56 9.70
C GLU A 79 5.59 5.57 10.66
N LEU A 80 4.57 4.83 10.21
CA LEU A 80 3.92 3.78 10.98
C LEU A 80 4.91 2.65 11.32
N ASP A 81 5.68 2.17 10.34
CA ASP A 81 6.70 1.13 10.53
C ASP A 81 7.84 1.61 11.44
N ASN A 82 8.28 2.86 11.30
CA ASN A 82 9.32 3.43 12.17
C ASN A 82 8.87 3.58 13.63
N LYS A 83 7.60 3.93 13.87
CA LYS A 83 7.08 4.17 15.23
C LYS A 83 6.68 2.87 15.94
N LEU A 84 6.02 1.95 15.23
CA LEU A 84 5.51 0.70 15.83
C LEU A 84 6.48 -0.47 15.69
N GLY A 85 7.30 -0.45 14.64
CA GLY A 85 8.13 -1.58 14.22
C GLY A 85 7.34 -2.63 13.44
N SER A 86 7.95 -3.12 12.37
CA SER A 86 7.39 -4.18 11.50
C SER A 86 6.91 -5.42 12.27
N ALA A 87 7.60 -5.82 13.33
CA ALA A 87 7.21 -6.96 14.16
C ALA A 87 5.85 -6.75 14.85
N THR A 88 5.61 -5.55 15.39
CA THR A 88 4.35 -5.18 16.04
C THR A 88 3.21 -5.18 15.02
N LEU A 89 3.39 -4.48 13.90
CA LEU A 89 2.38 -4.40 12.83
C LEU A 89 2.02 -5.79 12.29
N ASN A 90 3.02 -6.62 11.99
CA ASN A 90 2.78 -7.99 11.50
C ASN A 90 2.03 -8.84 12.52
N THR A 91 2.37 -8.73 13.80
CA THR A 91 1.69 -9.46 14.88
C THR A 91 0.22 -9.06 14.94
N ILE A 92 -0.09 -7.77 14.83
CA ILE A 92 -1.45 -7.26 14.92
C ILE A 92 -2.26 -7.60 13.67
N MET A 93 -1.70 -7.45 12.48
CA MET A 93 -2.35 -7.84 11.22
C MET A 93 -2.65 -9.35 11.16
N ALA A 94 -1.84 -10.18 11.82
CA ALA A 94 -2.11 -11.62 11.92
C ALA A 94 -3.30 -11.94 12.85
N ARG A 95 -3.63 -11.03 13.79
CA ARG A 95 -4.68 -11.22 14.80
C ARG A 95 -5.98 -10.49 14.47
N ASP A 96 -5.90 -9.34 13.82
CA ASP A 96 -7.04 -8.49 13.50
C ASP A 96 -7.20 -8.35 11.97
N PRO A 97 -8.17 -9.06 11.37
CA PRO A 97 -8.37 -9.04 9.93
C PRO A 97 -8.87 -7.67 9.42
N ILE A 98 -9.51 -6.86 10.28
CA ILE A 98 -10.01 -5.53 9.89
C ILE A 98 -8.81 -4.59 9.70
N ILE A 99 -7.90 -4.58 10.67
CA ILE A 99 -6.65 -3.82 10.58
C ILE A 99 -5.84 -4.26 9.36
N ARG A 100 -5.72 -5.57 9.14
CA ARG A 100 -5.01 -6.10 7.96
C ARG A 100 -5.62 -5.61 6.66
N THR A 101 -6.95 -5.70 6.53
CA THR A 101 -7.65 -5.30 5.30
C THR A 101 -7.44 -3.81 5.02
N ARG A 102 -7.56 -2.96 6.05
CA ARG A 102 -7.34 -1.51 5.91
C ARG A 102 -5.90 -1.19 5.53
N TYR A 103 -4.94 -1.86 6.16
CA TYR A 103 -3.53 -1.72 5.81
C TYR A 103 -3.22 -2.17 4.37
N GLU A 104 -3.82 -3.28 3.92
CA GLU A 104 -3.70 -3.77 2.54
C GLU A 104 -4.35 -2.79 1.53
N GLU A 105 -5.51 -2.22 1.85
CA GLU A 105 -6.21 -1.25 0.99
C GLU A 105 -5.38 0.02 0.74
N ILE A 106 -4.69 0.53 1.76
CA ILE A 106 -3.84 1.73 1.61
C ILE A 106 -2.47 1.44 0.97
N THR A 107 -1.96 0.22 1.13
CA THR A 107 -0.67 -0.20 0.54
C THR A 107 -0.84 -0.67 -0.90
N LYS A 108 -2.07 -1.02 -1.30
CA LYS A 108 -2.38 -1.39 -2.67
C LYS A 108 -2.10 -0.21 -3.57
N GLU A 109 -1.28 -0.45 -4.59
CA GLU A 109 -1.09 0.54 -5.64
C GLU A 109 -2.43 0.75 -6.36
N ARG A 110 -2.73 2.01 -6.69
CA ARG A 110 -3.95 2.35 -7.42
C ARG A 110 -3.91 1.67 -8.79
N ASP A 111 -5.04 1.07 -9.13
CA ASP A 111 -5.30 0.38 -10.38
C ASP A 111 -6.74 0.75 -10.73
N LEU A 112 -6.90 1.87 -11.44
CA LEU A 112 -8.17 2.52 -11.71
C LEU A 112 -9.09 1.67 -12.57
N ASP A 113 -8.52 0.94 -13.53
CA ASP A 113 -9.27 0.17 -14.50
C ASP A 113 -9.37 -1.33 -14.13
N ASN A 114 -8.66 -1.75 -13.08
CA ASN A 114 -8.55 -3.12 -12.55
C ASN A 114 -7.98 -4.13 -13.56
N ASP A 115 -7.01 -3.75 -14.41
CA ASP A 115 -6.30 -4.66 -15.31
C ASP A 115 -5.14 -5.42 -14.64
N GLY A 116 -4.79 -5.07 -13.39
CA GLY A 116 -3.71 -5.65 -12.62
C GLY A 116 -2.34 -4.97 -12.83
N THR A 117 -2.28 -3.95 -13.68
CA THR A 117 -1.14 -3.06 -13.87
C THR A 117 -1.32 -1.85 -12.95
N PRO A 118 -0.39 -1.57 -12.03
CA PRO A 118 -0.49 -0.35 -11.23
C PRO A 118 -0.48 0.90 -12.10
N ASP A 119 -1.34 1.89 -11.79
CA ASP A 119 -1.46 3.20 -12.46
C ASP A 119 -0.10 3.91 -12.65
N ARG A 120 0.90 3.61 -11.81
CA ARG A 120 2.23 4.22 -11.93
C ARG A 120 2.99 3.75 -13.19
N ILE A 121 2.68 2.57 -13.68
CA ILE A 121 3.30 1.95 -14.87
C ILE A 121 2.30 1.57 -15.95
N ASP A 122 1.00 1.70 -15.68
CA ASP A 122 -0.05 1.64 -16.69
C ASP A 122 -0.08 2.94 -17.50
N ILE A 123 -0.31 2.81 -18.80
CA ILE A 123 -0.39 3.93 -19.76
C ILE A 123 -1.87 4.20 -20.09
N ASP A 124 -2.75 3.24 -19.86
CA ASP A 124 -4.19 3.33 -20.09
C ASP A 124 -4.99 3.10 -18.80
N ASP A 125 -4.65 3.84 -17.73
CA ASP A 125 -5.25 3.76 -16.38
C ASP A 125 -6.79 3.85 -16.33
N THR A 126 -7.47 4.11 -17.44
CA THR A 126 -8.94 4.27 -17.47
C THR A 126 -9.63 3.32 -18.43
N LYS A 127 -8.90 2.40 -19.09
CA LYS A 127 -9.42 1.64 -20.24
C LYS A 127 -10.09 2.55 -21.26
N ASN A 128 -9.62 3.80 -21.34
CA ASN A 128 -10.14 4.82 -22.24
C ASN A 128 -9.18 4.95 -23.43
N SER A 129 -8.67 3.83 -23.91
CA SER A 129 -8.24 3.61 -25.29
C SER A 129 -9.35 3.98 -26.28
N VAL A 130 -9.72 5.26 -26.35
CA VAL A 130 -10.25 5.84 -27.56
C VAL A 130 -9.04 6.12 -28.46
N GLN A 131 -8.45 5.06 -29.00
CA GLN A 131 -8.02 5.15 -30.38
C GLN A 131 -9.30 5.03 -31.20
N SER A 132 -9.79 6.17 -31.67
CA SER A 132 -10.88 6.15 -32.62
C SER A 132 -10.43 5.39 -33.87
N VAL A 133 -11.36 4.80 -34.63
CA VAL A 133 -11.04 4.19 -35.92
C VAL A 133 -10.30 5.14 -36.88
N GLY A 134 -10.34 6.46 -36.65
CA GLY A 134 -9.54 7.45 -37.38
C GLY A 134 -8.07 7.60 -36.92
N ASP A 135 -7.69 7.04 -35.76
CA ASP A 135 -6.31 7.05 -35.26
C ASP A 135 -5.49 5.85 -35.76
N LEU A 136 -6.15 4.76 -36.16
CA LEU A 136 -5.53 3.63 -36.86
C LEU A 136 -4.85 4.02 -38.18
N ASP A 137 -5.38 5.01 -38.89
CA ASP A 137 -4.78 5.53 -40.13
C ASP A 137 -3.53 6.40 -39.88
N LYS A 138 -3.36 6.94 -38.67
CA LYS A 138 -2.18 7.74 -38.30
C LYS A 138 -1.02 6.88 -37.82
N VAL A 139 -1.30 5.74 -37.17
CA VAL A 139 -0.26 4.82 -36.64
C VAL A 139 0.45 4.05 -37.76
N LYS A 140 -0.18 3.85 -38.93
CA LYS A 140 0.48 3.17 -40.07
C LYS A 140 1.60 3.96 -40.73
N ASN A 141 1.84 5.22 -40.34
CA ASN A 141 2.74 6.10 -41.10
C ASN A 141 3.89 6.73 -40.28
N ALA A 142 4.14 6.30 -39.04
CA ALA A 142 5.14 6.97 -38.20
C ALA A 142 5.92 6.03 -37.25
N THR A 143 6.64 5.04 -37.79
CA THR A 143 7.95 4.51 -37.29
C THR A 143 8.31 3.28 -38.15
N ASN A 144 9.46 3.11 -38.80
CA ASN A 144 10.77 3.74 -38.69
C ASN A 144 11.49 3.79 -40.04
N LYS A 145 12.15 4.92 -40.31
CA LYS A 145 12.98 5.23 -41.48
C LYS A 145 14.47 4.87 -41.24
N GLU A 146 14.79 3.91 -40.36
CA GLU A 146 16.20 3.73 -39.92
C GLU A 146 16.60 2.28 -39.59
N THR A 147 15.97 1.27 -40.20
CA THR A 147 16.49 -0.11 -40.14
C THR A 147 16.20 -0.92 -41.42
N GLN A 148 16.09 -0.25 -42.55
CA GLN A 148 16.03 -0.86 -43.89
C GLN A 148 17.37 -0.66 -44.63
N GLU A 149 18.47 -1.05 -44.01
CA GLU A 149 19.65 -1.50 -44.74
C GLU A 149 19.98 -2.90 -44.18
N ASP A 150 20.34 -3.83 -45.06
CA ASP A 150 20.74 -5.23 -44.77
C ASP A 150 19.71 -6.36 -44.89
N ASN A 151 18.67 -6.28 -45.74
CA ASN A 151 18.00 -7.52 -46.19
C ASN A 151 17.33 -7.50 -47.57
N GLU A 152 17.89 -6.80 -48.56
CA GLU A 152 17.41 -6.87 -49.97
C GLU A 152 18.34 -7.62 -50.95
N ASP A 153 19.31 -8.42 -50.48
CA ASP A 153 20.24 -9.13 -51.39
C ASP A 153 19.85 -10.57 -51.76
N LYS A 154 18.58 -10.98 -51.60
CA LYS A 154 18.17 -12.36 -51.94
C LYS A 154 16.82 -12.51 -52.64
N LYS A 155 16.43 -11.61 -53.57
CA LYS A 155 15.30 -11.89 -54.48
C LYS A 155 15.44 -11.42 -55.94
N GLU A 156 16.65 -11.21 -56.46
CA GLU A 156 16.85 -11.07 -57.91
C GLU A 156 17.69 -12.21 -58.49
N ASN A 157 17.13 -13.42 -58.55
CA ASN A 157 17.75 -14.46 -59.38
C ASN A 157 16.73 -15.48 -59.88
N LYS A 158 15.65 -15.02 -60.53
CA LYS A 158 14.77 -15.94 -61.29
C LYS A 158 13.78 -15.27 -62.24
N THR A 159 14.18 -14.29 -63.04
CA THR A 159 13.44 -14.04 -64.29
C THR A 159 14.30 -13.25 -65.29
N ARG A 160 14.31 -13.71 -66.55
CA ARG A 160 14.87 -13.06 -67.76
C ARG A 160 16.35 -13.31 -68.08
N ARG A 161 16.65 -14.50 -68.64
CA ARG A 161 17.62 -14.62 -69.74
C ARG A 161 17.05 -15.52 -70.84
N LYS A 162 16.38 -14.90 -71.81
CA LYS A 162 16.15 -15.44 -73.16
C LYS A 162 16.19 -14.26 -74.13
N SER A 163 16.91 -14.45 -75.24
CA SER A 163 17.17 -13.52 -76.37
C SER A 163 18.06 -12.32 -76.01
N HIS A 164 19.05 -11.89 -76.79
CA HIS A 164 19.60 -12.29 -78.09
C HIS A 164 20.94 -11.53 -78.17
N ASP A 165 22.04 -12.16 -78.57
CA ASP A 165 23.19 -11.41 -79.10
C ASP A 165 23.44 -11.90 -80.54
N MET A 166 23.52 -10.92 -81.44
CA MET A 166 23.92 -10.97 -82.84
C MET A 166 25.35 -10.38 -82.84
N GLU A 167 26.36 -11.02 -83.41
CA GLU A 167 26.98 -10.71 -84.73
C GLU A 167 28.13 -11.74 -84.87
N LEU A 168 28.25 -12.53 -85.95
CA LEU A 168 28.80 -12.22 -87.27
C LEU A 168 30.27 -11.79 -87.25
#